data_AF-A0A7J2KFT9-F1
#
_entry.id   AF-A0A7J2KFT9-F1
#
_cell.length_a   1.000
_cell.length_b   1.000
_cell.length_c   1.000
_cell.angle_alpha   90.00
_cell.angle_beta   90.00
_cell.angle_gamma   90.00
#
_symmetry.space_group_name_H-M   'P 1'
#
loop_
_entity.id
_entity.type
_entity.pdbx_description
1 polymer ?
#
loop_
_entity_poly.entity_id
_entity_poly.type
_entity_poly.pdbx_seq_one_letter_code
_entity_poly.pdbx_strand_id
1 'polypeptide(L)'
;MKNIVLAYKKVFSGALKFTKKSVRLPVKLKCKLKYIKTYIKASMFDGLYASSQDTYYQTRFINSKQWDFLIILDACRYDFFEKHVWKFMDGKLLRVLSPGGYTIKWFERTWYGNYKDVVYISSVPFIRRNRKFRTKFLEIVDAWDKGWDRRLHT
;
A
#
# COMPACT_ATOMS: atom_id res chain seq x y z
N MET A 1 28.28 3.04 4.45
CA MET A 1 27.50 1.80 4.66
C MET A 1 27.83 1.03 5.95
N LYS A 2 29.08 0.67 6.27
CA LYS A 2 29.40 -0.06 7.53
C LYS A 2 29.09 0.72 8.82
N ASN A 3 29.31 2.04 8.82
CA ASN A 3 29.17 2.89 10.01
C ASN A 3 27.71 3.12 10.45
N ILE A 4 26.74 3.11 9.53
CA ILE A 4 25.31 3.31 9.87
C ILE A 4 24.71 2.01 10.42
N VAL A 5 25.09 0.85 9.85
CA VAL A 5 24.69 -0.46 10.39
C VAL A 5 25.28 -0.68 11.79
N LEU A 6 26.51 -0.23 12.03
CA LEU A 6 27.14 -0.21 13.35
C LEU A 6 26.43 0.73 14.32
N ALA A 7 26.08 1.95 13.89
CA ALA A 7 25.31 2.90 14.70
C ALA A 7 23.91 2.36 15.04
N TYR A 8 23.22 1.75 14.08
CA TYR A 8 21.90 1.15 14.28
C TYR A 8 21.98 -0.08 15.20
N LYS A 9 22.97 -0.97 15.03
CA LYS A 9 23.25 -2.06 15.97
C LYS A 9 23.58 -1.54 17.37
N LYS A 10 24.29 -0.41 17.52
CA LYS A 10 24.65 0.19 18.81
C LYS A 10 23.44 0.80 19.51
N VAL A 11 22.57 1.50 18.78
CA VAL A 11 21.30 2.04 19.29
C VAL A 11 20.32 0.93 19.64
N PHE A 12 20.16 -0.09 18.79
CA PHE A 12 19.26 -1.21 19.08
C PHE A 12 19.80 -2.15 20.16
N SER A 13 21.12 -2.40 20.24
CA SER A 13 21.68 -3.22 21.31
C SER A 13 21.66 -2.50 22.67
N GLY A 14 21.81 -1.17 22.68
CA GLY A 14 21.59 -0.33 23.87
C GLY A 14 20.11 -0.27 24.29
N ALA A 15 19.20 -0.08 23.32
CA ALA A 15 17.77 -0.03 23.58
C ALA A 15 17.17 -1.39 23.97
N LEU A 16 17.80 -2.51 23.61
CA LEU A 16 17.37 -3.85 24.06
C LEU A 16 17.87 -4.18 25.48
N LYS A 17 18.95 -3.55 25.95
CA LYS A 17 19.40 -3.65 27.35
C LYS A 17 18.55 -2.81 28.30
N PHE A 18 17.96 -1.72 27.81
CA PHE A 18 16.95 -0.97 28.53
C PHE A 18 15.59 -1.66 28.38
N THR A 19 14.97 -2.05 29.49
CA THR A 19 13.61 -2.65 29.58
C THR A 19 13.48 -4.17 29.38
N LYS A 20 14.39 -4.97 29.95
CA LYS A 20 13.93 -6.22 30.60
C LYS A 20 13.22 -5.95 31.95
N LYS A 21 13.33 -4.72 32.48
CA LYS A 21 12.65 -4.25 33.69
C LYS A 21 11.59 -3.19 33.32
N SER A 22 10.33 -3.63 33.36
CA SER A 22 9.13 -2.87 33.74
C SER A 22 8.75 -1.56 33.03
N VAL A 23 8.52 -1.60 31.71
CA VAL A 23 7.59 -0.64 31.08
C VAL A 23 6.51 -1.42 30.32
N ARG A 24 5.25 -1.33 30.78
CA ARG A 24 4.10 -1.84 30.02
C ARG A 24 3.95 -0.99 28.75
N LEU A 25 4.58 -1.44 27.67
CA LEU A 25 4.42 -0.79 26.37
C LEU A 25 2.93 -0.80 25.98
N PRO A 26 2.37 0.34 25.51
CA PRO A 26 1.01 0.40 25.00
C PRO A 26 0.79 -0.66 23.91
N VAL A 27 -0.40 -1.26 23.85
CA VAL A 27 -0.74 -2.32 22.87
C VAL A 27 -0.35 -1.90 21.45
N LYS A 28 -0.65 -0.65 21.09
CA LYS A 28 -0.30 -0.04 19.79
C LYS A 28 1.21 -0.09 19.49
N LEU A 29 2.05 0.15 20.50
CA LEU A 29 3.51 0.14 20.35
C LEU A 29 4.05 -1.29 20.27
N LYS A 30 3.50 -2.22 21.06
CA LYS A 30 3.81 -3.66 20.93
C LYS A 30 3.44 -4.20 19.54
N CYS A 31 2.28 -3.83 19.01
CA CYS A 31 1.85 -4.21 17.66
C CYS A 31 2.78 -3.65 16.59
N LYS A 32 3.19 -2.37 16.68
CA LYS A 32 4.19 -1.77 15.75
C LYS A 32 5.52 -2.51 15.79
N LEU A 33 6.03 -2.82 16.98
CA LEU A 33 7.29 -3.55 17.14
C LEU A 33 7.20 -4.98 16.58
N LYS A 34 6.09 -5.68 16.84
CA LYS A 34 5.82 -7.01 16.27
C LYS A 34 5.76 -6.96 14.74
N TYR A 35 5.06 -5.97 14.19
CA TYR A 35 4.95 -5.75 12.75
C TYR A 35 6.32 -5.51 12.11
N ILE A 36 7.13 -4.62 12.68
CA ILE A 36 8.50 -4.35 12.21
C ILE A 36 9.33 -5.64 12.24
N LYS A 37 9.28 -6.40 13.34
CA LYS A 37 10.01 -7.68 13.48
C LYS A 37 9.60 -8.70 12.41
N THR A 38 8.31 -8.79 12.09
CA THR A 38 7.79 -9.66 11.02
C THR A 38 8.32 -9.23 9.64
N TYR A 39 8.28 -7.94 9.31
CA TYR A 39 8.79 -7.42 8.04
C TYR A 39 10.29 -7.62 7.88
N ILE A 40 11.05 -7.39 8.95
CA ILE A 40 12.50 -7.67 9.01
C ILE A 40 12.76 -9.16 8.73
N LYS A 41 12.02 -10.07 9.38
CA LYS A 41 12.16 -11.52 9.18
C LYS A 41 11.79 -11.96 7.75
N ALA A 42 10.84 -11.28 7.13
CA ALA A 42 10.40 -11.54 5.75
C ALA A 42 11.33 -10.92 4.69
N SER A 43 12.47 -10.33 5.08
CA SER A 43 13.37 -9.56 4.20
C SER A 43 12.65 -8.44 3.41
N MET A 44 11.51 -7.96 3.93
CA MET A 44 10.72 -6.85 3.36
C MET A 44 11.26 -5.51 3.88
N PHE A 45 12.57 -5.31 3.79
CA PHE A 45 13.27 -4.13 4.31
C PHE A 45 13.02 -2.88 3.44
N ASP A 46 12.80 -3.07 2.14
CA ASP A 46 12.61 -1.99 1.16
C ASP A 46 11.45 -1.04 1.47
N GLY A 47 10.39 -1.55 2.12
CA GLY A 47 9.22 -0.74 2.50
C GLY A 47 9.48 0.21 3.68
N LEU A 48 10.55 0.02 4.45
CA LEU A 48 10.89 0.84 5.61
C LEU A 48 11.89 1.96 5.29
N TYR A 49 12.62 1.87 4.17
CA TYR A 49 13.69 2.81 3.78
C TYR A 49 13.27 3.86 2.74
N ALA A 50 12.00 3.93 2.36
CA ALA A 50 11.48 4.96 1.47
C ALA A 50 11.28 6.31 2.18
N SER A 51 12.38 6.81 2.74
CA SER A 51 12.53 8.17 3.26
C SER A 51 13.75 8.77 2.55
N SER A 52 13.67 8.90 1.23
CA SER A 52 14.50 9.83 0.48
C SER A 52 13.62 11.01 0.06
N GLN A 53 14.21 12.21 -0.06
CA GLN A 53 13.52 13.46 -0.37
C GLN A 53 12.64 13.42 -1.66
N ASP A 54 12.74 12.38 -2.51
CA ASP A 54 11.93 12.17 -3.72
C ASP A 54 10.92 11.02 -3.58
N THR A 55 10.20 10.97 -2.46
CA THR A 55 9.21 9.90 -2.24
C THR A 55 7.89 10.24 -2.96
N TYR A 56 7.65 9.63 -4.12
CA TYR A 56 6.38 9.71 -4.83
C TYR A 56 5.33 8.84 -4.14
N TYR A 57 4.14 9.40 -3.88
CA TYR A 57 3.01 8.68 -3.31
C TYR A 57 1.99 8.32 -4.39
N GLN A 58 1.46 7.09 -4.35
CA GLN A 58 0.35 6.70 -5.24
C GLN A 58 -0.82 7.68 -5.16
N THR A 59 -1.12 8.15 -3.94
CA THR A 59 -2.21 9.10 -3.69
C THR A 59 -2.04 10.40 -4.48
N ARG A 60 -0.81 10.90 -4.65
CA ARG A 60 -0.55 12.15 -5.37
C ARG A 60 -0.95 12.03 -6.85
N PHE A 61 -0.57 10.94 -7.50
CA PHE A 61 -0.93 10.70 -8.91
C PHE A 61 -2.42 10.40 -9.08
N ILE A 62 -2.98 9.54 -8.23
CA ILE A 62 -4.40 9.17 -8.32
C ILE A 62 -5.30 10.40 -8.16
N ASN A 63 -4.97 11.29 -7.22
CA ASN A 63 -5.74 12.48 -6.93
C ASN A 63 -5.45 13.67 -7.84
N SER A 64 -4.41 13.63 -8.68
CA SER A 64 -4.20 14.68 -9.68
C SER A 64 -5.28 14.66 -10.76
N LYS A 65 -5.97 13.52 -10.93
CA LYS A 65 -6.95 13.26 -12.01
C LYS A 65 -6.38 13.52 -13.41
N GLN A 66 -5.06 13.47 -13.58
CA GLN A 66 -4.40 13.59 -14.87
C GLN A 66 -4.32 12.23 -15.55
N TRP A 67 -5.48 11.61 -15.78
CA TRP A 67 -5.63 10.31 -16.42
C TRP A 67 -7.06 10.16 -16.96
N ASP A 68 -7.21 9.53 -18.11
CA ASP A 68 -8.52 9.12 -18.65
C ASP A 68 -8.94 7.75 -18.08
N PHE A 69 -7.97 6.83 -17.96
CA PHE A 69 -8.14 5.51 -17.37
C PHE A 69 -7.10 5.26 -16.28
N LEU A 70 -7.54 4.80 -15.12
CA LEU A 70 -6.69 4.39 -14.01
C LEU A 70 -6.89 2.91 -13.70
N ILE A 71 -5.87 2.10 -13.98
CA ILE A 71 -5.85 0.67 -13.69
C ILE A 71 -5.10 0.44 -12.38
N ILE A 72 -5.74 -0.23 -11.42
CA ILE A 72 -5.17 -0.54 -10.11
C ILE A 72 -4.94 -2.05 -10.02
N LEU A 73 -3.68 -2.45 -9.84
CA LEU A 73 -3.30 -3.84 -9.64
C LEU A 73 -3.16 -4.13 -8.14
N ASP A 74 -4.03 -5.00 -7.60
CA ASP A 74 -3.94 -5.41 -6.19
C ASP A 74 -2.77 -6.37 -5.97
N ALA A 75 -2.14 -6.30 -4.79
CA ALA A 75 -0.94 -7.05 -4.43
C ALA A 75 0.27 -6.93 -5.40
N CYS A 76 0.29 -5.90 -6.25
CA CYS A 76 1.34 -5.71 -7.25
C CYS A 76 2.57 -5.01 -6.63
N ARG A 77 3.64 -5.78 -6.44
CA ARG A 77 4.93 -5.24 -5.97
C ARG A 77 5.73 -4.61 -7.10
N TYR A 78 6.39 -3.49 -6.81
CA TYR A 78 7.24 -2.78 -7.76
C TYR A 78 8.35 -3.65 -8.34
N ASP A 79 9.11 -4.35 -7.48
CA ASP A 79 10.29 -5.13 -7.88
C ASP A 79 9.97 -6.31 -8.80
N PHE A 80 8.75 -6.84 -8.70
CA PHE A 80 8.26 -7.87 -9.60
C PHE A 80 7.72 -7.25 -10.90
N PHE A 81 6.92 -6.20 -10.79
CA PHE A 81 6.32 -5.52 -11.94
C PHE A 81 7.38 -4.96 -12.90
N GLU A 82 8.43 -4.30 -12.38
CA GLU A 82 9.55 -3.74 -13.15
C GLU A 82 10.22 -4.76 -14.08
N LYS A 83 10.33 -6.02 -13.66
CA LYS A 83 10.97 -7.09 -14.44
C LYS A 83 10.16 -7.57 -15.63
N HIS A 84 8.84 -7.38 -15.59
CA HIS A 84 7.91 -7.97 -16.54
C HIS A 84 7.19 -6.93 -17.40
N VAL A 85 6.99 -5.71 -16.90
CA VAL A 85 6.16 -4.69 -17.55
C VAL A 85 6.63 -4.35 -18.96
N TRP A 86 7.95 -4.28 -19.17
CA TRP A 86 8.55 -3.90 -20.46
C TRP A 86 8.35 -4.93 -21.58
N LYS A 87 7.79 -6.11 -21.28
CA LYS A 87 7.38 -7.07 -22.31
C LYS A 87 6.01 -6.74 -22.92
N PHE A 88 5.24 -5.89 -22.25
CA PHE A 88 3.84 -5.64 -22.57
C PHE A 88 3.54 -4.16 -22.81
N MET A 89 4.30 -3.26 -22.18
CA MET A 89 4.04 -1.82 -22.19
C MET A 89 5.35 -1.04 -22.25
N ASP A 90 5.33 0.06 -22.98
CA ASP A 90 6.33 1.12 -22.95
C ASP A 90 5.85 2.28 -22.07
N GLY A 91 6.76 3.16 -21.64
CA GLY A 91 6.42 4.39 -20.92
C GLY A 91 7.31 4.69 -19.71
N LYS A 92 6.73 5.33 -18.70
CA LYS A 92 7.45 5.77 -17.49
C LYS A 92 7.07 4.90 -16.31
N LEU A 93 8.06 4.23 -15.72
CA LEU A 93 7.90 3.48 -14.48
C LEU A 93 8.42 4.31 -13.31
N LEU A 94 7.58 4.52 -12.29
CA LEU A 94 7.93 5.25 -11.08
C LEU A 94 7.81 4.35 -9.86
N ARG A 95 8.83 4.35 -9.01
CA ARG A 95 8.77 3.70 -7.71
C ARG A 95 8.01 4.58 -6.74
N VAL A 96 6.84 4.13 -6.31
CA VAL A 96 5.90 4.91 -5.48
C VAL A 96 5.53 4.20 -4.19
N LEU A 97 5.23 4.96 -3.14
CA LEU A 97 4.71 4.43 -1.90
C LEU A 97 3.20 4.23 -1.95
N SER A 98 2.80 3.01 -1.54
CA SER A 98 1.41 2.69 -1.29
C SER A 98 0.96 3.23 0.07
N PRO A 99 -0.22 3.87 0.15
CA PRO A 99 -0.77 4.37 1.41
C PRO A 99 -1.28 3.24 2.33
N GLY A 100 -1.43 2.01 1.85
CA GLY A 100 -1.99 0.89 2.61
C GLY A 100 -1.45 -0.48 2.18
N GLY A 101 -1.38 -1.42 3.12
CA GLY A 101 -0.90 -2.79 2.86
C GLY A 101 -2.01 -3.80 2.57
N TYR A 102 -3.27 -3.37 2.54
CA TYR A 102 -4.43 -4.19 2.19
C TYR A 102 -5.54 -3.30 1.63
N THR A 103 -6.45 -3.90 0.88
CA THR A 103 -7.43 -3.23 0.00
C THR A 103 -8.25 -2.14 0.71
N ILE A 104 -8.89 -2.45 1.84
CA ILE A 104 -9.76 -1.47 2.54
C ILE A 104 -8.95 -0.24 3.00
N LYS A 105 -7.81 -0.46 3.66
CA LYS A 105 -6.96 0.63 4.17
C LYS A 105 -6.32 1.42 3.03
N TRP A 106 -5.93 0.74 1.96
CA TRP A 106 -5.43 1.40 0.76
C TRP A 106 -6.50 2.32 0.17
N PHE A 107 -7.72 1.82 0.00
CA PHE A 107 -8.84 2.54 -0.58
C PHE A 107 -9.21 3.78 0.25
N GLU A 108 -9.37 3.61 1.57
CA GLU A 108 -9.70 4.70 2.51
C GLU A 108 -8.71 5.87 2.47
N ARG A 109 -7.42 5.56 2.33
CA ARG A 109 -6.34 6.56 2.33
C ARG A 109 -6.07 7.15 0.95
N THR A 110 -6.46 6.44 -0.10
CA THR A 110 -6.25 6.88 -1.49
C THR A 110 -7.32 7.89 -1.91
N TRP A 111 -8.59 7.59 -1.61
CA TRP A 111 -9.74 8.33 -2.11
C TRP A 111 -10.27 9.31 -1.06
N TYR A 112 -9.55 10.39 -0.80
CA TYR A 112 -9.91 11.38 0.23
C TYR A 112 -10.86 12.48 -0.27
N GLY A 113 -10.97 12.68 -1.59
CA GLY A 113 -11.83 13.70 -2.20
C GLY A 113 -13.21 13.19 -2.62
N ASN A 114 -13.84 13.96 -3.52
CA ASN A 114 -15.07 13.61 -4.21
C ASN A 114 -14.77 13.51 -5.72
N TYR A 115 -15.27 12.46 -6.36
CA TYR A 115 -14.89 12.02 -7.70
C TYR A 115 -16.15 11.79 -8.54
N LYS A 116 -16.99 12.83 -8.65
CA LYS A 116 -18.28 12.82 -9.37
C LYS A 116 -18.16 12.78 -10.89
N ASP A 117 -16.92 12.75 -11.36
CA ASP A 117 -16.44 12.60 -12.73
C ASP A 117 -15.81 11.22 -12.97
N VAL A 118 -15.73 10.35 -11.94
CA VAL A 118 -15.06 9.05 -12.02
C VAL A 118 -16.07 7.92 -11.82
N VAL A 119 -16.07 6.98 -12.76
CA VAL A 119 -16.69 5.66 -12.61
C VAL A 119 -15.66 4.70 -12.03
N TYR A 120 -15.92 4.17 -10.84
CA TYR A 120 -15.04 3.20 -10.19
C TYR A 120 -15.53 1.77 -10.44
N ILE A 121 -14.72 0.97 -11.14
CA ILE A 121 -15.03 -0.44 -11.39
C ILE A 121 -14.31 -1.27 -10.33
N SER A 122 -15.07 -2.00 -9.51
CA SER A 122 -14.54 -2.84 -8.43
C SER A 122 -14.59 -4.31 -8.78
N SER A 123 -13.45 -4.99 -8.71
CA SER A 123 -13.33 -6.44 -8.80
C SER A 123 -13.44 -7.16 -7.45
N VAL A 124 -13.75 -6.43 -6.36
CA VAL A 124 -13.76 -7.00 -5.00
C VAL A 124 -14.98 -6.54 -4.18
N PRO A 125 -15.58 -7.41 -3.37
CA PRO A 125 -16.85 -7.11 -2.67
C PRO A 125 -16.73 -6.11 -1.52
N PHE A 126 -15.52 -5.74 -1.11
CA PHE A 126 -15.29 -4.93 0.10
C PHE A 126 -15.91 -3.53 0.04
N ILE A 127 -16.04 -2.94 -1.15
CA ILE A 127 -16.53 -1.56 -1.30
C ILE A 127 -18.06 -1.49 -1.20
N ARG A 128 -18.77 -2.58 -1.51
CA ARG A 128 -20.25 -2.62 -1.59
C ARG A 128 -20.94 -2.18 -0.31
N ARG A 129 -20.43 -2.55 0.87
CA ARG A 129 -21.12 -2.35 2.15
C ARG A 129 -20.96 -0.93 2.73
N ASN A 130 -20.04 -0.12 2.20
CA ASN A 130 -19.77 1.21 2.76
C ASN A 130 -20.43 2.31 1.93
N ARG A 131 -21.61 2.77 2.39
CA ARG A 131 -22.40 3.82 1.72
C ARG A 131 -21.59 5.11 1.52
N LYS A 132 -20.69 5.46 2.44
CA LYS A 132 -19.83 6.66 2.32
C LYS A 132 -18.88 6.58 1.13
N PHE A 133 -18.48 5.38 0.70
CA PHE A 133 -17.63 5.22 -0.48
C PHE A 133 -18.43 5.34 -1.77
N ARG A 134 -19.64 4.77 -1.81
CA ARG A 134 -20.53 4.90 -2.99
C ARG A 134 -20.88 6.35 -3.29
N THR A 135 -21.04 7.19 -2.27
CA THR A 135 -21.31 8.61 -2.48
C THR A 135 -20.11 9.43 -2.94
N LYS A 136 -18.88 8.87 -2.98
CA LYS A 136 -17.68 9.59 -3.44
C LYS A 136 -17.50 9.55 -4.96
N PHE A 137 -18.04 8.57 -5.65
CA PHE A 137 -17.85 8.41 -7.09
C PHE A 137 -19.11 8.84 -7.85
N LEU A 138 -19.00 9.00 -9.17
CA LEU A 138 -20.17 9.11 -10.05
C LEU A 138 -20.98 7.83 -9.95
N GLU A 139 -20.29 6.71 -10.18
CA GLU A 139 -20.83 5.37 -10.09
C GLU A 139 -19.77 4.41 -9.55
N ILE A 140 -20.21 3.39 -8.81
CA ILE A 140 -19.38 2.22 -8.50
C ILE A 140 -20.01 1.00 -9.16
N VAL A 141 -19.28 0.40 -10.10
CA VAL A 141 -19.67 -0.82 -10.81
C VAL A 141 -19.02 -2.01 -10.09
N ASP A 142 -19.85 -2.86 -9.50
CA ASP A 142 -19.42 -4.10 -8.84
C ASP A 142 -19.21 -5.21 -9.89
N ALA A 143 -18.04 -5.21 -10.54
CA ALA A 143 -17.71 -6.17 -11.61
C ALA A 143 -17.68 -7.61 -11.12
N TRP A 144 -17.27 -7.84 -9.87
CA TRP A 144 -17.28 -9.16 -9.23
C TRP A 144 -18.69 -9.77 -9.09
N ASP A 145 -19.73 -8.93 -9.04
CA ASP A 145 -21.13 -9.37 -8.86
C ASP A 145 -21.80 -9.64 -10.22
N LYS A 146 -21.47 -8.81 -11.23
CA LYS A 146 -22.11 -8.85 -12.55
C LYS A 146 -21.33 -9.63 -13.61
N GLY A 147 -20.01 -9.77 -13.44
CA GLY A 147 -19.07 -10.24 -14.47
C GLY A 147 -18.56 -11.66 -14.29
N TRP A 148 -19.13 -12.44 -13.35
CA TRP A 148 -18.65 -13.79 -13.05
C TRP A 148 -18.85 -14.75 -14.23
N ASP A 149 -17.76 -15.20 -14.83
CA ASP A 149 -17.65 -16.28 -15.79
C ASP A 149 -17.41 -17.61 -15.06
N ARG A 150 -18.44 -18.46 -15.06
CA ARG A 150 -18.40 -19.79 -14.43
C ARG A 150 -17.34 -20.72 -15.04
N ARG A 151 -16.98 -20.54 -16.31
CA ARG A 151 -15.99 -21.39 -16.99
C ARG A 151 -14.57 -21.04 -16.55
N LEU A 152 -14.31 -19.75 -16.34
CA LEU A 152 -12.99 -19.26 -15.94
C LEU A 152 -12.83 -19.17 -14.42
N HIS A 153 -13.92 -19.33 -13.67
CA HIS A 153 -13.96 -19.11 -12.22
C HIS A 153 -13.46 -17.70 -11.83
N THR A 154 -13.79 -16.69 -12.66
CA THR A 154 -13.43 -15.28 -12.46
C THR A 154 -14.54 -14.35 -12.86
#